data_AF-A0A5E4N348-F1
#
_entry.id   AF-A0A5E4N348-F1
#
_cell.length_a   1.000
_cell.length_b   1.000
_cell.length_c   1.000
_cell.angle_alpha   90.00
_cell.angle_beta   90.00
_cell.angle_gamma   90.00
#
_symmetry.space_group_name_H-M   'P 1'
#
loop_
_entity.id
_entity.type
_entity.pdbx_description
1 polymer ?
#
loop_
_entity_poly.entity_id
_entity_poly.type
_entity_poly.pdbx_seq_one_letter_code
_entity_poly.pdbx_strand_id
1 'polypeptide(L)'
;MNNVDSVGPPDPVSNLRPIKYHKPKHESLVERKLRLKRIEVAKWNHEFWSSHNLRFVKERDAYKKCLADKGIPTANADQMSEFYKDFLDRNWKTHLTYNFEWYKKNISIVRLMMNTNIYKAIQWTKKFKF
;
A
#
# COMPACT_ATOMS: atom_id res chain seq x y z
N MET A 1 -8.71 23.32 -12.38
CA MET A 1 -8.87 22.07 -11.57
C MET A 1 -7.84 21.08 -12.06
N ASN A 2 -6.97 20.59 -11.17
CA ASN A 2 -5.82 19.76 -11.53
C ASN A 2 -6.25 18.42 -12.14
N ASN A 3 -5.75 18.12 -13.34
CA ASN A 3 -5.97 16.88 -14.07
C ASN A 3 -5.02 15.75 -13.63
N VAL A 4 -4.52 15.81 -12.39
CA VAL A 4 -3.49 14.91 -11.87
C VAL A 4 -3.89 14.33 -10.52
N ASP A 5 -3.48 13.10 -10.27
CA ASP A 5 -3.59 12.46 -8.96
C ASP A 5 -2.78 13.26 -7.93
N SER A 6 -3.27 13.35 -6.69
CA SER A 6 -2.60 14.09 -5.61
C SER A 6 -2.13 13.14 -4.51
N VAL A 7 -0.90 13.33 -4.03
CA VAL A 7 -0.28 12.48 -2.99
C VAL A 7 -0.14 13.28 -1.71
N GLY A 8 -0.62 12.72 -0.60
CA GLY A 8 -0.54 13.34 0.72
C GLY A 8 0.78 13.10 1.47
N PRO A 9 0.92 13.67 2.68
CA PRO A 9 2.01 13.33 3.59
C PRO A 9 1.91 11.86 4.03
N PRO A 10 3.00 11.25 4.52
CA PRO A 10 2.96 9.90 5.09
C PRO A 10 1.94 9.81 6.23
N ASP A 11 1.14 8.76 6.23
CA ASP A 11 0.23 8.45 7.32
C ASP A 11 1.01 7.99 8.57
N PRO A 12 0.69 8.49 9.78
CA PRO A 12 1.50 8.24 10.98
C PRO A 12 1.46 6.79 11.47
N VAL A 13 0.53 5.96 11.00
CA VAL A 13 0.37 4.57 11.46
C VAL A 13 0.93 3.61 10.42
N SER A 14 0.41 3.65 9.19
CA SER A 14 0.84 2.80 8.09
C SER A 14 2.17 3.23 7.45
N ASN A 15 2.61 4.47 7.64
CA ASN A 15 3.72 5.11 6.92
C ASN A 15 3.52 5.23 5.40
N LEU A 16 2.33 4.89 4.88
CA LEU A 16 2.01 4.99 3.47
C LEU A 16 1.47 6.38 3.13
N ARG A 17 1.73 6.85 1.90
CA ARG A 17 1.19 8.13 1.42
C ARG A 17 -0.21 7.91 0.83
N PRO A 18 -1.26 8.58 1.35
CA PRO A 18 -2.59 8.50 0.78
C PRO A 18 -2.63 9.19 -0.59
N ILE A 19 -3.38 8.59 -1.53
CA ILE A 19 -3.51 9.10 -2.90
C ILE A 19 -4.97 9.49 -3.15
N LYS A 20 -5.20 10.74 -3.51
CA LYS A 20 -6.48 11.21 -4.03
C LYS A 20 -6.46 11.12 -5.55
N TYR A 21 -7.12 10.09 -6.09
CA TYR A 21 -7.21 9.88 -7.53
C TYR A 21 -8.13 10.92 -8.19
N HIS A 22 -7.64 11.53 -9.26
CA HIS A 22 -8.40 12.46 -10.06
C HIS A 22 -9.59 11.76 -10.73
N LYS A 23 -10.74 12.44 -10.75
CA LYS A 23 -11.95 12.01 -11.46
C LYS A 23 -12.20 12.97 -12.64
N PRO A 24 -12.04 12.52 -13.90
CA PRO A 24 -12.33 13.33 -15.08
C PRO A 24 -13.81 13.75 -15.13
N LYS A 25 -14.11 14.90 -15.76
CA LYS A 25 -15.49 15.37 -15.95
C LYS A 25 -16.33 14.39 -16.79
N HIS A 26 -15.75 13.84 -17.85
CA HIS A 26 -16.36 12.87 -18.75
C HIS A 26 -15.69 11.49 -18.58
N GLU A 27 -15.73 10.96 -17.36
CA GLU A 27 -15.11 9.67 -17.04
C GLU A 27 -15.84 8.51 -17.75
N SER A 28 -15.11 7.78 -18.60
CA SER A 28 -15.62 6.55 -19.22
C SER A 28 -15.75 5.41 -18.20
N LEU A 29 -16.55 4.39 -18.52
CA LEU A 29 -16.72 3.23 -17.64
C LEU A 29 -15.40 2.49 -17.35
N VAL A 30 -14.50 2.42 -18.33
CA VAL A 30 -13.18 1.78 -18.17
C VAL A 30 -12.26 2.59 -17.24
N GLU A 31 -12.25 3.92 -17.37
CA GLU A 31 -11.52 4.81 -16.46
C GLU A 31 -12.05 4.75 -15.04
N ARG A 32 -13.38 4.76 -14.89
CA ARG A 32 -14.05 4.60 -13.58
C ARG A 32 -13.64 3.29 -12.93
N LYS A 33 -13.66 2.18 -13.68
CA LYS A 33 -13.27 0.85 -13.18
C LYS A 33 -11.81 0.85 -12.72
N LEU A 34 -10.90 1.44 -13.50
CA LEU A 34 -9.50 1.59 -13.12
C LEU A 34 -9.35 2.44 -11.85
N ARG A 35 -9.98 3.61 -11.77
CA ARG A 35 -9.90 4.50 -10.61
C ARG A 35 -10.41 3.81 -9.34
N LEU A 36 -11.57 3.17 -9.40
CA LEU A 36 -12.14 2.46 -8.25
C LEU A 36 -11.24 1.30 -7.82
N LYS A 37 -10.65 0.55 -8.77
CA LYS A 37 -9.71 -0.52 -8.42
C LYS A 37 -8.46 0.00 -7.72
N ARG A 38 -7.90 1.13 -8.18
CA ARG A 38 -6.76 1.78 -7.53
C ARG A 38 -7.10 2.23 -6.11
N ILE A 39 -8.27 2.84 -5.90
CA ILE A 39 -8.76 3.22 -4.56
C ILE A 39 -8.91 2.01 -3.65
N GLU A 40 -9.55 0.94 -4.13
CA GLU A 40 -9.74 -0.32 -3.38
C GLU A 40 -8.39 -0.91 -2.93
N VAL A 41 -7.43 -1.02 -3.85
CA VAL A 41 -6.12 -1.61 -3.56
C VAL A 41 -5.29 -0.72 -2.63
N ALA A 42 -5.35 0.61 -2.80
CA ALA A 42 -4.70 1.55 -1.90
C ALA A 42 -5.27 1.47 -0.48
N LYS A 43 -6.60 1.38 -0.33
CA LYS A 43 -7.27 1.20 0.96
C LYS A 43 -6.85 -0.12 1.63
N TRP A 44 -6.90 -1.23 0.90
CA TRP A 44 -6.47 -2.54 1.40
C TRP A 44 -5.00 -2.52 1.87
N ASN A 45 -4.11 -1.88 1.10
CA ASN A 45 -2.70 -1.76 1.44
C ASN A 45 -2.51 -0.95 2.73
N HIS A 46 -3.21 0.18 2.84
CA HIS A 46 -3.20 1.02 4.04
C HIS A 46 -3.70 0.27 5.27
N GLU A 47 -4.83 -0.44 5.18
CA GLU A 47 -5.38 -1.23 6.29
C GLU A 47 -4.41 -2.32 6.78
N PHE A 48 -3.77 -3.03 5.84
CA PHE A 48 -2.77 -4.05 6.17
C PHE A 48 -1.60 -3.46 6.95
N TRP A 49 -0.98 -2.40 6.42
CA TRP A 49 0.20 -1.78 7.06
C TRP A 49 -0.13 -1.05 8.34
N SER A 50 -1.32 -0.45 8.45
CA SER A 50 -1.78 0.14 9.71
C SER A 50 -1.87 -0.93 10.80
N SER A 51 -2.52 -2.06 10.53
CA SER A 51 -2.63 -3.15 11.51
C SER A 51 -1.28 -3.78 11.83
N HIS A 52 -0.43 -3.98 10.81
CA HIS A 52 0.89 -4.57 10.98
C HIS A 52 1.80 -3.69 11.85
N ASN A 53 1.87 -2.39 11.54
CA ASN A 53 2.74 -1.45 12.25
C ASN A 53 2.29 -1.24 13.70
N LEU A 54 0.98 -1.18 13.96
CA LEU A 54 0.46 -1.13 15.33
C LEU A 54 0.91 -2.32 16.16
N ARG A 55 0.83 -3.54 15.60
CA ARG A 55 1.31 -4.75 16.27
C ARG A 55 2.82 -4.71 16.47
N PHE A 56 3.58 -4.33 15.46
CA PHE A 56 5.03 -4.19 15.54
C PHE A 56 5.46 -3.23 16.65
N VAL A 57 4.89 -2.02 16.70
CA VAL A 57 5.21 -1.03 17.74
C VAL A 57 4.89 -1.57 19.13
N LYS A 58 3.69 -2.17 19.30
CA LYS A 58 3.28 -2.77 20.57
C LYS A 58 4.25 -3.86 21.05
N GLU A 59 4.61 -4.80 20.18
CA GLU A 59 5.52 -5.89 20.53
C GLU A 59 6.95 -5.39 20.79
N ARG A 60 7.42 -4.44 19.99
CA ARG A 60 8.73 -3.81 20.16
C ARG A 60 8.84 -3.09 21.51
N ASP A 61 7.82 -2.33 21.88
CA ASP A 61 7.84 -1.57 23.13
C ASP A 61 7.71 -2.51 24.35
N ALA A 62 6.96 -3.62 24.22
CA ALA A 62 6.94 -4.69 25.22
C ALA A 62 8.31 -5.38 25.38
N TYR A 63 9.00 -5.65 24.27
CA TYR A 63 10.36 -6.21 24.30
C TYR A 63 11.35 -5.27 25.00
N LYS A 64 11.31 -3.97 24.68
CA LYS A 64 12.13 -2.95 25.37
C LYS A 64 11.85 -2.89 26.86
N LYS A 65 10.58 -2.98 27.27
CA LYS A 65 10.21 -3.02 28.69
C LYS A 65 10.79 -4.26 29.39
N CYS A 66 10.68 -5.43 28.77
CA CYS A 66 11.27 -6.67 29.30
C CYS A 66 12.79 -6.57 29.48
N LEU A 67 13.50 -5.90 28.56
CA LEU A 67 14.93 -5.63 28.71
C LEU A 67 15.22 -4.67 29.87
N ALA A 68 14.43 -3.61 30.00
CA ALA A 68 14.56 -2.66 31.12
C ALA A 68 14.37 -3.36 32.48
N ASP A 69 13.38 -4.23 32.59
CA ASP A 69 13.11 -5.03 33.81
C ASP A 69 14.27 -6.01 34.13
N LYS A 70 15.05 -6.42 33.12
CA LYS A 70 16.27 -7.23 33.26
C LYS A 70 17.53 -6.40 33.55
N GLY A 71 17.39 -5.10 33.81
CA GLY A 71 18.50 -4.19 34.10
C GLY A 71 19.20 -3.63 32.86
N ILE A 72 18.60 -3.75 31.67
CA ILE A 72 19.14 -3.23 30.41
C ILE A 72 18.28 -2.04 29.97
N PRO A 73 18.63 -0.80 30.39
CA PRO A 73 17.77 0.37 30.22
C PRO A 73 17.61 0.81 28.76
N THR A 74 18.54 0.43 27.88
CA THR A 74 18.47 0.73 26.45
C THR A 74 18.94 -0.49 25.67
N ALA A 75 18.07 -0.99 24.81
CA ALA A 75 18.39 -2.12 23.93
C ALA A 75 19.52 -1.74 22.96
N ASN A 76 20.58 -2.54 22.92
CA ASN A 76 21.62 -2.38 21.92
C ASN A 76 21.19 -2.99 20.57
N ALA A 77 22.04 -2.85 19.55
CA ALA A 77 21.73 -3.32 18.20
C ALA A 77 21.50 -4.84 18.14
N ASP A 78 22.29 -5.63 18.87
CA ASP A 78 22.20 -7.09 18.87
C ASP A 78 20.87 -7.57 19.47
N GLN A 79 20.45 -7.00 20.60
CA GLN A 79 19.17 -7.30 21.24
C GLN A 79 18.00 -6.90 20.35
N MET A 80 18.06 -5.73 19.73
CA MET A 80 17.02 -5.34 18.77
C MET A 80 16.99 -6.26 17.55
N SER A 81 18.14 -6.77 17.10
CA SER A 81 18.23 -7.74 16.01
C SER A 81 17.53 -9.05 16.34
N GLU A 82 17.68 -9.57 17.57
CA GLU A 82 16.94 -10.75 18.04
C GLU A 82 15.42 -10.55 17.95
N PHE A 83 14.92 -9.40 18.44
CA PHE A 83 13.51 -9.05 18.32
C PHE A 83 13.05 -8.98 16.86
N TYR A 84 13.82 -8.31 16.00
CA TYR A 84 13.45 -8.16 14.59
C TYR A 84 13.39 -9.51 13.88
N LYS A 85 14.38 -10.38 14.12
CA LYS A 85 14.40 -11.72 13.55
C LYS A 85 13.18 -12.53 14.00
N ASP A 86 12.93 -12.60 15.31
CA ASP A 86 11.79 -13.33 15.87
C ASP A 86 10.46 -12.78 15.35
N PHE A 87 10.29 -11.46 15.28
CA PHE A 87 9.09 -10.86 14.72
C PHE A 87 8.91 -11.24 13.24
N LEU A 88 9.96 -11.17 12.42
CA LEU A 88 9.89 -11.55 11.01
C LEU A 88 9.57 -13.03 10.83
N ASP A 89 10.22 -13.90 11.61
CA ASP A 89 9.96 -15.34 11.61
C ASP A 89 8.52 -15.63 12.01
N ARG A 90 8.00 -15.04 13.09
CA ARG A 90 6.58 -15.26 13.46
C ARG A 90 5.59 -14.75 12.41
N ASN A 91 5.96 -13.77 11.62
CA ASN A 91 5.09 -13.12 10.63
C ASN A 91 5.33 -13.55 9.18
N TRP A 92 6.27 -14.47 8.91
CA TRP A 92 6.72 -14.81 7.56
C TRP A 92 5.56 -15.21 6.63
N LYS A 93 4.66 -16.07 7.10
CA LYS A 93 3.49 -16.54 6.31
C LYS A 93 2.57 -15.38 5.96
N THR A 94 2.31 -14.48 6.91
CA THR A 94 1.48 -13.29 6.70
C THR A 94 2.09 -12.40 5.62
N HIS A 95 3.41 -12.20 5.65
CA HIS A 95 4.11 -11.37 4.67
C HIS A 95 4.08 -11.99 3.27
N LEU A 96 4.27 -13.30 3.16
CA LEU A 96 4.16 -13.99 1.88
C LEU A 96 2.75 -13.91 1.30
N THR A 97 1.71 -14.17 2.11
CA THR A 97 0.32 -14.04 1.68
C THR A 97 0.00 -12.61 1.24
N TYR A 98 0.45 -11.61 2.01
CA TYR A 98 0.31 -10.21 1.64
C TYR A 98 0.99 -9.89 0.30
N ASN A 99 2.26 -10.29 0.13
CA ASN A 99 3.00 -10.03 -1.10
C ASN A 99 2.34 -10.68 -2.31
N PHE A 100 1.90 -11.93 -2.17
CA PHE A 100 1.17 -12.63 -3.23
C PHE A 100 -0.11 -11.87 -3.63
N GLU A 101 -0.94 -11.47 -2.66
CA GLU A 101 -2.16 -10.71 -2.92
C GLU A 101 -1.86 -9.30 -3.47
N TRP A 102 -0.78 -8.66 -3.02
CA TRP A 102 -0.30 -7.38 -3.53
C TRP A 102 0.05 -7.46 -5.01
N TYR A 103 0.85 -8.46 -5.41
CA TYR A 103 1.19 -8.67 -6.83
C TYR A 103 -0.05 -8.96 -7.67
N LYS A 104 -0.92 -9.86 -7.22
CA LYS A 104 -2.16 -10.20 -7.91
C LYS A 104 -3.04 -8.97 -8.14
N LYS A 105 -3.21 -8.12 -7.12
CA LYS A 105 -3.96 -6.85 -7.21
C LYS A 105 -3.29 -5.87 -8.17
N ASN A 106 -1.98 -5.69 -8.12
CA ASN A 106 -1.26 -4.79 -9.02
C ASN A 106 -1.30 -5.25 -10.48
N ILE A 107 -1.18 -6.56 -10.76
CA ILE A 107 -1.35 -7.12 -12.11
C ILE A 107 -2.75 -6.79 -12.64
N SER A 108 -3.79 -6.86 -11.78
CA SER A 108 -5.15 -6.48 -12.18
C SER A 108 -5.27 -5.00 -12.54
N ILE A 109 -4.57 -4.12 -11.81
CA ILE A 109 -4.53 -2.68 -12.12
C ILE A 109 -3.82 -2.44 -13.45
N VAL A 110 -2.66 -3.06 -13.67
CA VAL A 110 -1.90 -2.92 -14.93
C VAL A 110 -2.74 -3.35 -16.13
N ARG A 111 -3.48 -4.46 -16.01
CA ARG A 111 -4.44 -4.90 -17.05
C ARG A 111 -5.52 -3.84 -17.33
N LEU A 112 -6.11 -3.25 -16.28
CA LEU A 112 -7.10 -2.17 -16.44
C LEU A 112 -6.50 -0.90 -17.04
N MET A 113 -5.25 -0.57 -16.71
CA MET A 113 -4.51 0.55 -17.32
C MET A 113 -4.32 0.33 -18.81
N MET A 114 -3.86 -0.86 -19.22
CA MET A 114 -3.73 -1.21 -20.63
C MET A 114 -5.07 -1.07 -21.37
N ASN A 115 -6.14 -1.64 -20.83
CA ASN A 115 -7.49 -1.53 -21.42
C ASN A 115 -7.96 -0.07 -21.55
N THR A 116 -7.68 0.76 -20.54
CA THR A 116 -8.03 2.19 -20.55
C THR A 116 -7.24 2.94 -21.64
N ASN A 117 -5.95 2.64 -21.80
CA ASN A 117 -5.11 3.26 -22.80
C ASN A 117 -5.52 2.85 -24.23
N ILE A 118 -5.82 1.57 -24.44
CA ILE A 118 -6.36 1.06 -25.72
C ILE A 118 -7.69 1.74 -26.06
N TYR A 119 -8.60 1.83 -25.09
CA TYR A 119 -9.89 2.51 -25.29
C TYR A 119 -9.68 3.96 -25.72
N LYS A 120 -8.80 4.71 -25.04
CA LYS A 120 -8.47 6.10 -25.40
C LYS A 120 -7.87 6.21 -26.80
N ALA A 121 -6.97 5.32 -27.18
CA ALA A 121 -6.39 5.29 -28.51
C ALA A 121 -7.46 5.07 -29.60
N ILE A 122 -8.41 4.16 -29.37
CA ILE A 122 -9.53 3.92 -30.29
C ILE A 122 -10.45 5.14 -30.39
N GLN A 123 -10.77 5.81 -29.28
CA GLN A 123 -11.58 7.03 -29.32
C GLN A 123 -10.86 8.17 -30.05
N TRP A 124 -9.55 8.29 -29.84
CA TRP A 124 -8.72 9.27 -30.54
C TRP A 124 -8.72 9.02 -32.05
N THR A 125 -8.49 7.79 -32.52
CA THR A 125 -8.53 7.49 -33.97
C THR A 125 -9.90 7.75 -34.60
N LYS A 126 -11.00 7.49 -33.88
CA LYS A 126 -12.37 7.83 -34.34
C LYS A 126 -12.59 9.34 -34.50
N LYS A 127 -11.98 10.16 -33.63
CA LYS A 127 -12.08 11.62 -33.68
C LYS A 127 -11.36 12.23 -34.90
N PHE A 128 -10.35 11.55 -35.43
CA PHE A 128 -9.51 12.04 -36.53
C PHE A 128 -9.71 11.28 -37.85
N LYS A 129 -10.70 10.38 -37.94
CA LYS A 129 -11.18 9.88 -39.22
C LYS A 129 -12.07 10.95 -39.86
N PHE A 130 -11.60 11.52 -40.97
CA PHE A 130 -12.41 12.26 -41.94
C PHE A 130 -13.46 11.33 -42.57
#